data_AF-A0A4Q3FLY3-F1
#
_entry.id   AF-A0A4Q3FLY3-F1
#
_cell.length_a   1.000
_cell.length_b   1.000
_cell.length_c   1.000
_cell.angle_alpha   90.00
_cell.angle_beta   90.00
_cell.angle_gamma   90.00
#
_symmetry.space_group_name_H-M   'P 1'
#
loop_
_entity.id
_entity.type
_entity.pdbx_description
1 polymer ?
#
loop_
_entity_poly.entity_id
_entity_poly.type
_entity_poly.pdbx_seq_one_letter_code
_entity_poly.pdbx_strand_id
1 'polypeptide(L)' 'MAAGRFHEQAARPASVVDTLGAGDGFIAACLLAILDGVGIAATLAAGAEHAGRVCGYQGGFGHGVTWAQTEATEL' A
#
# COMPACT_ATOMS: atom_id res chain seq x y z
N MET A 1 -2.69 30.25 -7.40
CA MET A 1 -2.70 28.94 -6.71
C MET A 1 -3.80 28.10 -7.34
N ALA A 2 -3.50 26.90 -7.82
CA ALA A 2 -4.56 26.03 -8.34
C ALA A 2 -5.47 25.60 -7.17
N ALA A 3 -6.78 25.72 -7.33
CA ALA A 3 -7.72 25.19 -6.35
C ALA A 3 -7.69 23.66 -6.42
N GLY A 4 -7.14 23.03 -5.38
CA GLY A 4 -7.19 21.58 -5.23
C GLY A 4 -8.63 21.09 -5.04
N ARG A 5 -8.89 19.83 -5.34
CA ARG A 5 -10.14 19.14 -5.01
C ARG A 5 -9.85 17.96 -4.10
N PHE A 6 -10.70 17.77 -3.10
CA PHE A 6 -10.68 16.58 -2.27
C PHE A 6 -11.37 15.43 -3.02
N HIS A 7 -10.76 14.25 -2.96
CA HIS A 7 -11.29 13.02 -3.51
C HIS A 7 -11.23 11.96 -2.41
N GLU A 8 -12.33 11.26 -2.20
CA GLU A 8 -12.47 10.26 -1.14
C GLU A 8 -12.87 8.91 -1.72
N GLN A 9 -12.35 7.85 -1.11
CA GLN A 9 -12.71 6.47 -1.41
C GLN A 9 -12.76 5.72 -0.08
N ALA A 10 -13.92 5.12 0.22
CA ALA A 10 -14.07 4.25 1.38
C ALA A 10 -13.21 2.99 1.24
N ALA A 11 -12.78 2.42 2.36
CA ALA A 11 -12.15 1.11 2.37
C ALA A 11 -13.09 0.05 1.77
N ARG A 12 -12.51 -0.97 1.13
CA ARG A 12 -13.25 -2.13 0.62
C ARG A 12 -13.18 -3.28 1.63
N PRO A 13 -14.25 -4.08 1.79
CA PRO A 13 -14.18 -5.30 2.57
C PRO A 13 -13.04 -6.21 2.07
N ALA A 14 -12.29 -6.79 2.99
CA ALA A 14 -11.19 -7.68 2.70
C ALA A 14 -11.22 -8.86 3.68
N SER A 15 -10.77 -10.02 3.22
CA SER A 15 -10.44 -11.13 4.13
C SER A 15 -9.06 -10.82 4.71
N VAL A 16 -8.99 -10.35 5.96
CA VAL A 16 -7.74 -9.85 6.54
C VAL A 16 -6.96 -11.00 7.19
N VAL A 17 -5.77 -11.24 6.68
CA VAL A 17 -4.76 -12.20 7.18
C VAL A 17 -3.58 -11.44 7.79
N ASP A 18 -3.03 -10.47 7.06
CA ASP A 18 -1.95 -9.57 7.48
C ASP A 18 -2.03 -8.29 6.65
N THR A 19 -1.89 -7.12 7.27
CA THR A 19 -1.98 -5.81 6.59
C THR A 19 -0.65 -5.30 6.05
N LEU A 20 0.47 -5.98 6.35
CA LEU A 20 1.80 -5.55 5.94
C LEU A 20 1.89 -5.45 4.40
N GLY A 21 2.27 -4.26 3.91
CA GLY A 21 2.38 -3.96 2.47
C GLY A 21 1.07 -3.49 1.80
N ALA A 22 -0.07 -3.45 2.50
CA ALA A 22 -1.34 -3.04 1.89
C ALA A 22 -1.32 -1.59 1.38
N GLY A 23 -0.60 -0.69 2.09
CA GLY A 23 -0.39 0.68 1.65
C GLY A 23 0.47 0.79 0.38
N ASP A 24 1.52 -0.01 0.27
CA ASP A 24 2.34 -0.07 -0.94
C ASP A 24 1.53 -0.62 -2.12
N GLY A 25 0.72 -1.65 -1.88
CA GLY A 25 -0.24 -2.16 -2.87
C GLY A 25 -1.25 -1.10 -3.32
N PHE A 26 -1.78 -0.29 -2.40
CA PHE A 26 -2.66 0.83 -2.73
C PHE A 26 -1.97 1.80 -3.70
N ILE A 27 -0.76 2.25 -3.37
CA ILE A 27 -0.01 3.23 -4.16
C ILE A 27 0.38 2.63 -5.51
N ALA A 28 0.86 1.39 -5.55
CA ALA A 28 1.22 0.71 -6.79
C ALA A 28 0.03 0.66 -7.78
N ALA A 29 -1.14 0.25 -7.32
CA ALA A 29 -2.35 0.23 -8.14
C ALA A 29 -2.81 1.64 -8.57
N CYS A 30 -2.70 2.64 -7.69
CA CYS A 30 -2.98 4.03 -8.05
C CYS A 30 -2.04 4.52 -9.17
N LEU A 31 -0.74 4.25 -9.06
CA LEU A 31 0.25 4.66 -10.05
C LEU A 31 0.00 4.00 -11.41
N LEU A 32 -0.29 2.69 -11.44
CA LEU A 32 -0.68 2.00 -12.67
C LEU A 32 -1.92 2.62 -13.32
N ALA A 33 -2.97 2.87 -12.54
CA ALA A 33 -4.19 3.50 -13.03
C ALA A 33 -3.94 4.92 -13.58
N ILE A 34 -3.06 5.70 -12.95
CA ILE A 34 -2.65 7.02 -13.45
C ILE A 34 -1.92 6.89 -14.79
N LEU A 35 -1.01 5.92 -14.93
CA LEU A 35 -0.29 5.66 -16.17
C LEU A 35 -1.21 5.18 -17.31
N ASP A 36 -2.27 4.45 -16.97
CA ASP A 36 -3.34 4.04 -17.89
C ASP A 36 -4.29 5.20 -18.25
N GLY A 37 -4.11 6.38 -17.65
CA GLY A 37 -4.90 7.57 -17.95
C GLY A 37 -6.33 7.54 -17.42
N VAL A 38 -6.65 6.68 -16.45
CA VAL A 38 -7.99 6.65 -15.86
C VAL A 38 -8.21 7.80 -14.88
N GLY A 39 -9.46 8.18 -14.68
CA GLY A 39 -9.83 9.28 -13.77
C GLY A 39 -9.61 8.94 -12.29
N ILE A 40 -9.41 9.96 -11.46
CA ILE A 40 -9.07 9.86 -10.03
C ILE A 40 -10.00 8.95 -9.20
N ALA A 41 -11.29 8.89 -9.51
CA ALA A 41 -12.22 7.99 -8.81
C ALA A 41 -11.90 6.52 -9.09
N ALA A 42 -11.58 6.18 -10.35
CA ALA A 42 -11.18 4.83 -10.74
C ALA A 42 -9.78 4.49 -10.19
N THR A 43 -8.87 5.46 -10.19
CA THR A 43 -7.55 5.35 -9.55
C THR A 43 -7.67 4.96 -8.07
N LEU A 44 -8.46 5.70 -7.29
CA LEU A 44 -8.65 5.42 -5.87
C LEU A 44 -9.35 4.08 -5.63
N ALA A 45 -10.33 3.74 -6.46
CA ALA A 45 -11.01 2.44 -6.39
C ALA A 45 -10.05 1.28 -6.65
N ALA A 46 -9.18 1.39 -7.66
CA ALA A 46 -8.16 0.38 -7.96
C ALA A 46 -7.16 0.22 -6.80
N GLY A 47 -6.73 1.34 -6.20
CA GLY A 47 -5.90 1.34 -4.99
C GLY A 47 -6.58 0.59 -3.84
N ALA A 48 -7.81 0.95 -3.51
CA ALA A 48 -8.55 0.35 -2.39
C ALA A 48 -8.82 -1.14 -2.59
N GLU A 49 -9.13 -1.56 -3.82
CA GLU A 49 -9.31 -2.96 -4.17
C GLU A 49 -7.99 -3.75 -4.05
N HIS A 50 -6.89 -3.20 -4.56
CA HIS A 50 -5.61 -3.89 -4.48
C HIS A 50 -5.10 -4.01 -3.04
N ALA A 51 -5.22 -2.95 -2.24
CA ALA A 51 -4.88 -2.98 -0.82
C ALA A 51 -5.66 -4.08 -0.08
N GLY A 52 -6.96 -4.21 -0.36
CA GLY A 52 -7.79 -5.29 0.20
C GLY A 52 -7.30 -6.69 -0.19
N ARG A 53 -6.81 -6.88 -1.42
CA ARG A 53 -6.17 -8.15 -1.83
C ARG A 53 -4.86 -8.41 -1.10
N VAL A 54 -4.03 -7.37 -0.90
CA VAL A 54 -2.77 -7.49 -0.16
C VAL A 54 -3.03 -7.92 1.28
N CYS A 55 -4.10 -7.41 1.90
CA CYS A 55 -4.51 -7.84 3.24
C CYS A 55 -4.80 -9.36 3.34
N GLY A 56 -5.03 -10.06 2.22
CA GLY A 56 -5.48 -11.44 2.15
C GLY A 56 -4.39 -12.51 2.23
N TYR A 57 -3.13 -12.14 2.35
CA TYR A 57 -2.01 -13.07 2.49
C TYR A 57 -0.98 -12.54 3.48
N GLN A 58 -0.11 -13.43 3.97
CA GLN A 58 0.98 -13.05 4.88
C GLN A 58 1.96 -12.13 4.15
N GLY A 59 2.08 -10.88 4.61
CA GLY A 59 2.99 -9.89 4.06
C GLY A 59 4.40 -10.08 4.61
N GLY A 60 5.41 -9.54 3.91
CA GLY A 60 6.77 -9.45 4.45
C GLY A 60 7.57 -10.75 4.60
N PHE A 61 7.14 -11.88 4.03
CA PHE A 61 7.96 -13.10 4.00
C PHE A 61 8.74 -13.23 2.68
N GLY A 62 10.07 -13.34 2.80
CA GLY A 62 10.98 -13.58 1.68
C GLY A 62 12.43 -13.14 1.93
N HIS A 63 12.64 -12.13 2.77
CA HIS A 63 13.98 -11.56 3.06
C HIS A 63 14.15 -11.10 4.51
N GLY A 64 13.55 -11.80 5.48
CA GLY A 64 13.81 -11.53 6.89
C GLY A 64 15.27 -11.87 7.22
N VAL A 65 16.09 -10.87 7.53
CA VAL A 65 17.41 -11.06 8.11
C VAL A 65 17.31 -10.98 9.62
N THR A 66 18.11 -11.77 10.33
CA THR A 66 18.22 -11.66 11.79
C THR A 66 18.65 -10.25 12.14
N TRP A 67 17.96 -9.61 13.09
CA TRP A 67 18.43 -8.34 13.64
C TRP A 67 19.78 -8.57 14.33
N ALA A 68 20.86 -8.02 13.77
CA ALA A 68 22.18 -8.01 14.38
C ALA A 68 22.33 -6.69 15.14
N GLN A 69 22.16 -6.73 16.46
CA GLN A 69 22.48 -5.60 17.31
C GLN A 69 24.01 -5.44 17.31
N THR A 70 24.52 -4.43 16.60
CA THR A 70 25.91 -4.01 16.77
C THR A 70 25.99 -3.32 18.12
N GLU A 71 26.57 -3.99 19.12
CA GLU A 71 26.97 -3.30 20.34
C GLU A 71 28.01 -2.25 19.95
N ALA A 72 27.66 -0.97 20.11
CA ALA A 72 28.63 0.09 20.05
C ALA A 72 29.63 -0.18 21.17
N THR A 73 30.82 -0.65 20.81
CA THR A 73 31.94 -0.73 21.74
C THR A 73 32.23 0.71 22.18
N GLU A 74 31.82 1.05 23.40
CA GLU A 74 32.27 2.25 24.07
C GLU A 74 33.80 2.16 24.23
N LEU A 75 34.51 3.09 23.59
CA LEU A 75 35.90 3.47 23.88
C LEU A 75 35.92 4.95 24.27
#